data_AF-A0A938JUG2-F1
#
_entry.id   AF-A0A938JUG2-F1
#
_cell.length_a   1.000
_cell.length_b   1.000
_cell.length_c   1.000
_cell.angle_alpha   90.00
_cell.angle_beta   90.00
_cell.angle_gamma   90.00
#
_symmetry.space_group_name_H-M   'P 1'
#
loop_
_entity.id
_entity.type
_entity.pdbx_description
1 polymer ?
#
loop_
_entity_poly.entity_id
_entity_poly.type
_entity_poly.pdbx_seq_one_letter_code
_entity_poly.pdbx_strand_id
1 'polypeptide(L)'
;MAKPAEVAGFDATEPRGLVDYALQRRSVLAELPRSMHVRDSNCDADPYLKKAAKFHGEKTERVCPVCEDGRLVELQYVFGDELGPYSGRLKSTAELRAMAIQHGEFRVYVVEVCQDCGWNFLVKSFQLGDGVPRRPLRKPKDWID
;
A
#
# COMPACT_ATOMS: atom_id res chain seq x y z
N MET A 1 6.23 -17.88 -29.18
CA MET A 1 5.35 -17.97 -28.00
C MET A 1 6.17 -18.62 -26.90
N ALA A 2 6.74 -17.83 -26.00
CA ALA A 2 7.51 -18.37 -24.87
C ALA A 2 6.52 -19.02 -23.90
N LYS A 3 6.75 -20.28 -23.54
CA LYS A 3 6.01 -20.97 -22.47
C LYS A 3 6.17 -20.16 -21.17
N PRO A 4 5.12 -20.00 -20.36
CA PRO A 4 5.30 -19.51 -19.01
C PRO A 4 6.19 -20.51 -18.27
N ALA A 5 7.26 -20.01 -17.67
CA ALA A 5 8.18 -20.80 -16.88
C ALA A 5 7.44 -21.24 -15.60
N GLU A 6 7.06 -22.50 -15.59
CA GLU A 6 6.57 -23.20 -14.41
C GLU A 6 7.75 -23.42 -13.46
N VAL A 7 7.90 -22.56 -12.46
CA VAL A 7 8.88 -22.76 -11.38
C VAL A 7 8.22 -22.35 -10.06
N ALA A 8 8.07 -23.34 -9.17
CA ALA A 8 7.48 -23.27 -7.83
C ALA A 8 6.04 -22.74 -7.73
N GLY A 9 5.06 -23.42 -8.35
CA GLY A 9 3.70 -23.64 -7.84
C GLY A 9 2.80 -22.47 -7.40
N PHE A 10 3.21 -21.20 -7.52
CA PHE A 10 2.46 -20.05 -7.04
C PHE A 10 2.14 -19.10 -8.19
N ASP A 11 0.89 -18.65 -8.26
CA ASP A 11 0.51 -17.56 -9.17
C ASP A 11 1.21 -16.29 -8.69
N ALA A 12 2.04 -15.69 -9.55
CA ALA A 12 2.80 -14.49 -9.22
C ALA A 12 1.91 -13.32 -8.78
N THR A 13 0.66 -13.29 -9.27
CA THR A 13 -0.33 -12.24 -8.97
C THR A 13 -1.12 -12.50 -7.70
N GLU A 14 -1.01 -13.69 -7.12
CA GLU A 14 -1.67 -14.04 -5.87
C GLU A 14 -0.88 -13.51 -4.67
N PRO A 15 -1.51 -12.79 -3.73
CA PRO A 15 -0.86 -12.31 -2.52
C PRO A 15 -0.29 -13.44 -1.66
N ARG A 16 1.00 -13.38 -1.35
CA ARG A 16 1.67 -14.28 -0.41
C ARG A 16 2.07 -13.54 0.87
N GLY A 17 2.28 -14.28 1.96
CA GLY A 17 2.75 -13.70 3.23
C GLY A 17 1.87 -12.55 3.73
N LEU A 18 0.54 -12.68 3.56
CA LEU A 18 -0.44 -11.68 3.96
C LEU A 18 -0.42 -11.47 5.48
N VAL A 19 -0.22 -10.23 5.89
CA VAL A 19 -0.39 -9.76 7.26
C VAL A 19 -1.56 -8.78 7.27
N ASP A 20 -2.61 -9.11 8.01
CA ASP A 20 -3.77 -8.25 8.23
C ASP A 20 -3.64 -7.56 9.60
N TYR A 21 -3.64 -6.23 9.59
CA TYR A 21 -3.47 -5.41 10.79
C TYR A 21 -4.81 -5.05 11.45
N ALA A 22 -5.92 -5.70 11.10
CA ALA A 22 -7.25 -5.42 11.64
C ALA A 22 -7.32 -5.45 13.18
N LEU A 23 -6.57 -6.35 13.83
CA LEU A 23 -6.51 -6.41 15.30
C LEU A 23 -5.87 -5.15 15.90
N GLN A 24 -4.72 -4.74 15.36
CA GLN A 24 -4.04 -3.52 15.79
C GLN A 24 -4.92 -2.29 15.50
N ARG A 25 -5.55 -2.25 14.31
CA ARG A 25 -6.50 -1.21 13.93
C ARG A 25 -7.62 -1.06 14.94
N ARG A 26 -8.23 -2.18 15.36
CA ARG A 26 -9.29 -2.19 16.37
C ARG A 26 -8.80 -1.69 17.72
N SER A 27 -7.58 -2.05 18.14
CA SER A 27 -6.99 -1.55 19.39
C SER A 27 -6.85 -0.03 19.36
N VAL A 28 -6.24 0.51 18.30
CA VAL A 28 -6.06 1.97 18.14
C VAL A 28 -7.42 2.68 18.17
N LEU A 29 -8.41 2.17 17.44
CA LEU A 29 -9.75 2.75 17.44
C LEU A 29 -10.46 2.67 18.80
N ALA A 30 -10.19 1.63 19.60
CA ALA A 30 -10.76 1.49 20.95
C ALA A 30 -10.14 2.48 21.94
N GLU A 31 -8.89 2.86 21.72
CA GLU A 31 -8.16 3.86 22.53
C GLU A 31 -8.51 5.30 22.13
N LEU A 32 -9.11 5.51 20.95
CA LEU A 32 -9.51 6.85 20.51
C LEU A 32 -10.59 7.44 21.42
N PRO A 33 -10.33 8.60 22.04
CA PRO A 33 -11.34 9.31 22.79
C PRO A 33 -12.48 9.75 21.88
N ARG A 34 -13.72 9.60 22.37
CA ARG A 34 -14.93 9.97 21.63
C ARG A 34 -15.14 11.48 21.50
N SER A 35 -14.35 12.30 22.20
CA SER A 35 -14.47 13.76 22.18
C SER A 35 -13.80 14.36 20.92
N MET A 36 -14.50 15.30 20.28
CA MET A 36 -14.11 15.89 18.99
C MET A 36 -12.69 16.51 18.98
N HIS A 37 -12.30 17.19 20.07
CA HIS A 37 -11.03 17.91 20.15
C HIS A 37 -9.79 17.01 20.22
N VAL A 38 -9.94 15.75 20.60
CA VAL A 38 -8.82 14.79 20.68
C VAL A 38 -8.75 13.92 19.42
N ARG A 39 -9.73 14.02 18.51
CA ARG A 39 -9.66 13.39 17.19
C ARG A 39 -8.56 14.03 16.32
N ASP A 40 -8.37 15.35 16.42
CA ASP A 40 -7.34 16.07 15.66
C ASP A 40 -5.91 15.62 15.98
N SER A 41 -5.60 15.25 17.23
CA SER A 41 -4.26 14.76 17.59
C SER A 41 -3.97 13.35 17.08
N ASN A 42 -5.00 12.56 16.81
CA ASN A 42 -4.88 11.18 16.33
C ASN A 42 -5.08 11.04 14.81
N CYS A 43 -5.60 12.09 14.18
CA CYS A 43 -5.74 12.19 12.73
C CYS A 43 -4.61 13.05 12.17
N ASP A 44 -3.41 12.50 12.21
CA ASP A 44 -2.14 13.18 12.00
C ASP A 44 -1.55 12.94 10.59
N ALA A 45 -2.34 12.48 9.62
CA ALA A 45 -1.84 12.19 8.28
C ALA A 45 -1.10 13.41 7.70
N ASP A 46 0.19 13.24 7.44
CA ASP A 46 1.05 14.26 6.85
C ASP A 46 0.43 14.82 5.55
N PRO A 47 0.58 16.13 5.26
CA PRO A 47 0.05 16.72 4.03
C PRO A 47 0.44 16.00 2.74
N TYR A 48 1.61 15.37 2.68
CA TYR A 48 2.04 14.55 1.56
C TYR A 48 1.20 13.26 1.45
N LEU A 49 0.91 12.60 2.57
CA LEU A 49 0.07 11.40 2.59
C LEU A 49 -1.38 11.74 2.17
N LYS A 50 -1.93 12.86 2.64
CA LYS A 50 -3.26 13.34 2.19
C LYS A 50 -3.25 13.68 0.69
N LYS A 51 -2.16 14.27 0.18
CA LYS A 51 -1.99 14.56 -1.25
C LYS A 51 -1.91 13.27 -2.08
N ALA A 52 -1.14 12.29 -1.63
CA ALA A 52 -1.08 10.97 -2.23
C ALA A 52 -2.47 10.33 -2.28
N ALA A 53 -3.20 10.32 -1.17
CA ALA A 53 -4.56 9.80 -1.07
C ALA A 53 -5.50 10.45 -2.10
N LYS A 54 -5.40 11.77 -2.28
CA LYS A 54 -6.22 12.52 -3.23
C LYS A 54 -5.96 12.15 -4.70
N PHE A 55 -4.70 11.94 -5.08
CA PHE A 55 -4.31 11.78 -6.48
C PHE A 55 -4.05 10.33 -6.91
N HIS A 56 -3.76 9.44 -5.96
CA HIS A 56 -3.37 8.04 -6.21
C HIS A 56 -4.16 7.02 -5.40
N GLY A 57 -5.04 7.46 -4.49
CA GLY A 57 -5.83 6.57 -3.65
C GLY A 57 -6.94 5.86 -4.41
N GLU A 58 -7.14 4.57 -4.12
CA GLU A 58 -8.28 3.79 -4.57
C GLU A 58 -9.45 3.98 -3.61
N LYS A 59 -10.64 4.29 -4.14
CA LYS A 59 -11.83 4.52 -3.31
C LYS A 59 -12.26 3.24 -2.62
N THR A 60 -12.61 3.34 -1.34
CA THR A 60 -13.22 2.25 -0.59
C THR A 60 -14.73 2.47 -0.46
N GLU A 61 -15.49 1.39 -0.21
CA GLU A 61 -16.92 1.47 0.13
C GLU A 61 -17.16 1.73 1.62
N ARG A 62 -16.09 1.81 2.41
CA ARG A 62 -16.13 1.94 3.86
C ARG A 62 -16.16 3.41 4.25
N VAL A 63 -16.84 3.73 5.35
CA VAL A 63 -16.78 5.06 5.97
C VAL A 63 -15.55 5.18 6.88
N CYS A 64 -15.07 6.41 7.10
CA CYS A 64 -14.01 6.68 8.05
C CYS A 64 -14.45 6.27 9.47
N PRO A 65 -13.65 5.47 10.22
CA PRO A 65 -14.01 5.06 11.57
C PRO A 65 -13.96 6.20 12.60
N VAL A 66 -13.42 7.37 12.23
CA VAL A 66 -13.25 8.52 13.13
C VAL A 66 -14.30 9.61 12.87
N CYS A 67 -14.43 10.06 11.61
CA CYS A 67 -15.35 11.14 11.25
C CYS A 67 -16.62 10.67 10.52
N GLU A 68 -16.75 9.37 10.24
CA GLU A 68 -17.91 8.76 9.57
C GLU A 68 -18.16 9.25 8.13
N ASP A 69 -17.24 10.05 7.56
CA ASP A 69 -17.30 10.50 6.16
C ASP A 69 -16.90 9.39 5.17
N GLY A 70 -17.45 9.45 3.95
CA GLY A 70 -17.21 8.49 2.86
C GLY A 70 -15.91 8.69 2.07
N ARG A 71 -15.08 9.70 2.36
CA ARG A 71 -13.81 9.98 1.67
C ARG A 71 -12.62 9.18 2.23
N LEU A 72 -12.85 7.88 2.47
CA LEU A 72 -11.81 6.91 2.86
C LEU A 72 -11.25 6.20 1.63
N VAL A 73 -9.94 6.29 1.41
CA VAL A 73 -9.24 5.68 0.27
C VAL A 73 -8.10 4.79 0.75
N GLU A 74 -7.66 3.88 -0.11
CA GLU A 74 -6.49 3.03 0.11
C GLU A 74 -5.34 3.43 -0.82
N LEU A 75 -4.14 3.54 -0.26
CA LEU A 75 -2.88 3.72 -0.98
C LEU A 75 -2.08 2.44 -0.93
N GLN A 76 -1.39 2.11 -2.01
CA GLN A 76 -0.58 0.90 -2.11
C GLN A 76 0.88 1.30 -2.39
N TYR A 77 1.73 1.18 -1.37
CA TYR A 77 3.16 1.43 -1.48
C TYR A 77 3.91 0.13 -1.78
N VAL A 78 4.80 0.16 -2.77
CA VAL A 78 5.61 -1.00 -3.18
C VAL A 78 7.05 -0.86 -2.72
N PHE A 79 7.61 -1.93 -2.17
CA PHE A 79 9.00 -1.99 -1.73
C PHE A 79 9.65 -3.30 -2.18
N GLY A 80 10.88 -3.24 -2.66
CA GLY A 80 11.64 -4.43 -3.02
C GLY A 80 12.97 -4.06 -3.65
N ASP A 81 13.96 -4.92 -3.46
CA ASP A 81 15.33 -4.67 -3.94
C ASP A 81 15.39 -4.59 -5.46
N GLU A 82 14.54 -5.36 -6.15
CA GLU A 82 14.45 -5.35 -7.61
C GLU A 82 13.90 -4.04 -8.19
N LEU A 83 13.16 -3.27 -7.38
CA LEU A 83 12.59 -1.98 -7.81
C LEU A 83 13.65 -0.87 -7.87
N GLY A 84 14.80 -1.06 -7.19
CA GLY A 84 15.87 -0.08 -7.11
C GLY A 84 15.35 1.31 -6.69
N PRO A 85 15.60 2.38 -7.47
CA PRO A 85 15.19 3.75 -7.13
C PRO A 85 13.66 3.96 -7.15
N TYR A 86 12.90 2.99 -7.65
CA TYR A 86 11.44 3.04 -7.67
C TYR A 86 10.79 2.40 -6.43
N SER A 87 11.59 1.84 -5.52
CA SER A 87 11.12 1.36 -4.21
C SER A 87 10.52 2.51 -3.40
N GLY A 88 9.45 2.25 -2.66
CA GLY A 88 8.68 3.23 -1.88
C GLY A 88 7.67 4.06 -2.68
N ARG A 89 7.41 3.72 -3.95
CA ARG A 89 6.44 4.43 -4.80
C ARG A 89 5.02 3.87 -4.65
N LEU A 90 4.05 4.68 -5.03
CA LEU A 90 2.64 4.30 -5.11
C LEU A 90 2.33 3.56 -6.41
N LYS A 91 1.45 2.58 -6.32
CA LYS A 91 0.95 1.80 -7.45
C LYS A 91 -0.54 1.54 -7.32
N SER A 92 -1.23 1.47 -8.45
CA SER A 92 -2.60 0.99 -8.53
C SER A 92 -2.64 -0.54 -8.52
N THR A 93 -3.80 -1.11 -8.17
CA THR A 93 -4.05 -2.55 -8.21
C THR A 93 -3.75 -3.14 -9.60
N ALA A 94 -4.04 -2.39 -10.67
CA ALA A 94 -3.74 -2.81 -12.03
C ALA A 94 -2.23 -2.87 -12.31
N GLU A 95 -1.47 -1.86 -11.86
CA GLU A 95 -0.01 -1.87 -11.97
C GLU A 95 0.63 -3.00 -11.17
N LEU A 96 0.11 -3.31 -9.97
CA LEU A 96 0.62 -4.40 -9.13
C LEU A 96 0.59 -5.76 -9.85
N ARG A 97 -0.49 -6.06 -10.59
CA ARG A 97 -0.61 -7.30 -11.37
C ARG A 97 0.44 -7.38 -12.48
N ALA A 98 0.73 -6.28 -13.16
CA ALA A 98 1.78 -6.23 -14.17
C ALA A 98 3.17 -6.38 -13.53
N MET A 99 3.40 -5.71 -12.40
CA MET A 99 4.66 -5.78 -11.66
C MET A 99 4.96 -7.18 -11.13
N ALA A 100 3.94 -7.91 -10.68
CA ALA A 100 4.04 -9.29 -10.22
C ALA A 100 4.69 -10.24 -11.25
N ILE A 101 4.51 -9.96 -12.55
CA ILE A 101 5.10 -10.77 -13.63
C ILE A 101 6.52 -10.29 -13.97
N GLN A 102 6.78 -9.00 -13.78
CA GLN A 102 8.05 -8.34 -14.14
C GLN A 102 9.14 -8.58 -13.10
N HIS A 103 8.75 -8.65 -11.83
CA HIS A 103 9.63 -8.75 -10.66
C HIS A 103 9.46 -10.09 -9.95
N GLY A 104 10.57 -10.64 -9.47
CA GLY A 104 10.61 -11.90 -8.74
C GLY A 104 9.93 -11.78 -7.38
N GLU A 105 10.19 -10.69 -6.66
CA GLU A 105 9.52 -10.41 -5.40
C GLU A 105 9.48 -8.90 -5.09
N PHE A 106 8.34 -8.45 -4.57
CA PHE A 106 8.22 -7.17 -3.87
C PHE A 106 7.09 -7.23 -2.84
N ARG A 107 7.17 -6.37 -1.82
CA ARG A 107 6.16 -6.23 -0.77
C ARG A 107 5.29 -5.00 -1.03
N VAL A 108 4.00 -5.17 -0.82
CA VAL A 108 2.99 -4.13 -0.90
C VAL A 108 2.50 -3.81 0.50
N TYR A 109 2.41 -2.52 0.83
CA TYR A 109 1.80 -2.02 2.05
C TYR A 109 0.58 -1.20 1.67
N VAL A 110 -0.58 -1.60 2.18
CA VAL A 110 -1.85 -0.93 1.92
C VAL A 110 -2.22 -0.07 3.11
N VAL A 111 -2.27 1.24 2.90
CA VAL A 111 -2.57 2.24 3.91
C VAL A 111 -3.92 2.87 3.61
N GLU A 112 -4.86 2.81 4.55
CA GLU A 112 -6.09 3.60 4.42
C GLU A 112 -5.84 5.03 4.89
N VAL A 113 -6.44 6.00 4.20
CA VAL A 113 -6.34 7.44 4.51
C VAL A 113 -7.69 8.09 4.31
N CYS A 114 -8.18 8.80 5.33
CA CYS A 114 -9.35 9.66 5.22
C CYS A 114 -8.91 11.05 4.76
N GLN A 115 -9.47 11.51 3.64
CA GLN A 115 -9.13 12.83 3.10
C GLN A 115 -9.65 14.00 3.95
N ASP A 116 -10.54 13.71 4.90
CA ASP A 116 -11.26 14.73 5.66
C ASP A 116 -10.55 15.00 6.96
N CYS A 117 -10.72 14.09 7.92
CA CYS A 117 -10.12 14.23 9.24
C CYS A 117 -8.61 13.98 9.23
N GLY A 118 -8.07 13.19 8.28
CA GLY A 118 -6.65 12.80 8.29
C GLY A 118 -6.36 11.51 9.07
N TRP A 119 -7.37 10.71 9.39
CA TRP A 119 -7.17 9.33 9.84
C TRP A 119 -6.31 8.57 8.82
N ASN A 120 -5.30 7.84 9.29
CA ASN A 120 -4.55 6.92 8.46
C ASN A 120 -4.17 5.65 9.23
N PHE A 121 -4.11 4.51 8.55
CA PHE A 121 -3.70 3.25 9.18
C PHE A 121 -3.18 2.23 8.15
N LEU A 122 -2.12 1.50 8.48
CA LEU A 122 -1.66 0.37 7.67
C LEU A 122 -2.64 -0.80 7.83
N VAL A 123 -3.40 -1.16 6.80
CA VAL A 123 -4.46 -2.17 6.90
C VAL A 123 -3.97 -3.58 6.60
N LYS A 124 -3.09 -3.74 5.61
CA LYS A 124 -2.50 -5.04 5.25
C LYS A 124 -1.15 -4.88 4.57
N SER A 125 -0.33 -5.91 4.63
CA SER A 125 0.84 -6.06 3.77
C SER A 125 0.94 -7.46 3.21
N PHE A 126 1.49 -7.60 2.00
CA PHE A 126 1.64 -8.88 1.31
C PHE A 126 2.75 -8.81 0.27
N GLN A 127 3.23 -9.96 -0.19
CA GLN A 127 4.19 -10.10 -1.27
C GLN A 127 3.49 -10.46 -2.58
N LEU A 128 4.04 -9.99 -3.68
CA LEU A 128 3.72 -10.42 -5.04
C LEU A 128 5.00 -10.84 -5.76
N GLY A 129 4.84 -11.60 -6.84
CA GLY A 129 5.94 -12.16 -7.63
C GLY A 129 6.07 -13.68 -7.50
N ASP A 130 6.77 -14.28 -8.47
CA ASP A 130 6.99 -15.73 -8.59
C ASP A 130 8.11 -16.28 -7.66
N GLY A 131 8.79 -15.40 -6.92
CA GLY A 131 9.90 -15.74 -6.03
C GLY A 131 11.21 -16.03 -6.78
N VAL A 132 11.26 -15.84 -8.10
CA VAL A 132 12.47 -16.05 -8.91
C VAL A 132 13.19 -14.71 -9.10
N PRO A 133 14.34 -14.49 -8.43
CA PRO A 133 14.99 -13.18 -8.41
C PRO A 133 15.33 -12.67 -9.82
N ARG A 134 15.07 -11.39 -10.06
CA ARG A 134 15.39 -10.66 -11.28
C ARG A 134 16.44 -9.59 -11.02
N ARG A 135 17.02 -9.05 -12.10
CA ARG A 135 18.00 -7.96 -12.00
C ARG A 135 17.30 -6.68 -11.51
N PRO A 136 17.84 -6.00 -10.49
CA PRO A 136 17.30 -4.72 -10.06
C PRO A 136 17.26 -3.66 -11.16
N LEU A 137 16.23 -2.82 -11.13
CA LEU A 137 16.13 -1.65 -12.00
C LEU A 137 17.32 -0.73 -11.77
N ARG A 138 17.99 -0.35 -12.86
CA ARG A 138 19.13 0.56 -12.81
C ARG A 138 18.65 1.97 -12.52
N LYS A 139 19.42 2.69 -11.69
CA LYS A 139 19.25 4.14 -11.51
C LYS A 139 19.42 4.86 -12.85
N PRO A 140 18.44 5.67 -13.30
CA PRO A 140 18.58 6.52 -14.48
C PRO A 140 19.76 7.50 -14.31
N LYS A 141 20.41 7.85 -15.43
CA LYS A 141 21.63 8.70 -15.40
C LYS A 141 21.33 10.13 -14.96
N ASP A 142 20.11 10.59 -15.18
CA ASP A 142 19.56 11.91 -14.89
C ASP A 142 18.87 12.00 -13.51
N TRP A 143 19.00 10.96 -12.67
CA TRP A 143 18.42 10.97 -11.34
C TRP A 143 19.15 11.95 -10.42
N ILE A 144 18.41 12.95 -9.92
CA ILE A 144 18.88 13.89 -8.91
C ILE A 144 18.67 13.26 -7.54
N ASP A 145 19.75 13.11 -6.77
CA ASP A 145 19.73 12.61 -5.38
C ASP A 145 19.11 13.61 -4.40
#